data_AF-A0A2D9M907-F1
#
_entry.id   AF-A0A2D9M907-F1
#
_cell.length_a   1.000
_cell.length_b   1.000
_cell.length_c   1.000
_cell.angle_alpha   90.00
_cell.angle_beta   90.00
_cell.angle_gamma   90.00
#
_symmetry.space_group_name_H-M   'P 1'
#
loop_
_entity.id
_entity.type
_entity.pdbx_description
1 polymer ?
#
loop_
_entity_poly.entity_id
_entity_poly.type
_entity_poly.pdbx_seq_one_letter_code
_entity_poly.pdbx_strand_id
1 'polypeptide(L)'
;MIPVFLSLMLAHHADGTPWGWHMSCERFMERSAEIRMDTRLDYRSRMNLIAYLRTKVSEPCSELWTYTPAEIFPALILPLF
;
A
#
# COMPACT_ATOMS: atom_id res chain seq x y z
N MET A 1 29.64 13.52 5.18
CA MET A 1 29.02 13.72 3.85
C MET A 1 28.37 12.46 3.26
N ILE A 2 28.61 11.27 3.84
CA ILE A 2 27.92 10.01 3.51
C ILE A 2 26.38 10.04 3.68
N PRO A 3 25.76 10.71 4.68
CA PRO A 3 24.31 10.55 4.91
C PRO A 3 23.44 11.15 3.79
N VAL A 4 23.89 12.21 3.13
CA VAL A 4 23.13 12.89 2.07
C VAL A 4 23.05 12.00 0.82
N PHE A 5 24.14 11.33 0.45
CA PHE A 5 24.15 10.39 -0.66
C PHE A 5 23.23 9.19 -0.43
N LEU A 6 23.19 8.68 0.80
CA LEU A 6 22.30 7.57 1.15
C LEU A 6 20.82 7.99 1.09
N SER A 7 20.49 9.19 1.57
CA SER A 7 19.13 9.74 1.47
C SER A 7 18.70 9.97 0.02
N LEU A 8 19.61 10.41 -0.85
CA LEU A 8 19.35 10.60 -2.28
C LEU A 8 19.14 9.25 -2.99
N MET A 9 19.91 8.22 -2.64
CA MET A 9 19.73 6.88 -3.18
C MET A 9 18.43 6.20 -2.70
N LEU A 10 18.01 6.43 -1.46
CA LEU A 10 16.71 5.94 -0.96
C LEU A 10 15.52 6.68 -1.59
N ALA A 11 15.68 7.97 -1.89
CA ALA A 11 14.66 8.76 -2.59
C ALA A 11 14.60 8.43 -4.10
N HIS A 12 15.69 7.91 -4.67
CA HIS A 12 15.76 7.39 -6.04
C HIS A 12 15.17 5.98 -6.11
N HIS A 13 13.86 5.87 -5.85
CA HIS A 13 13.13 4.69 -6.28
C HIS A 13 13.27 4.57 -7.81
N ALA A 14 13.49 3.34 -8.29
CA ALA A 14 13.95 2.99 -9.62
C ALA A 14 12.95 3.27 -10.77
N ASP A 15 12.43 4.48 -10.80
CA ASP A 15 11.51 5.00 -11.79
C ASP A 15 12.23 6.16 -12.48
N GLY A 16 12.34 6.15 -13.81
CA GLY A 16 13.19 7.06 -14.60
C GLY A 16 12.86 8.56 -14.54
N THR A 17 12.10 9.02 -13.53
CA THR A 17 11.83 10.43 -13.26
C THR A 17 11.95 10.74 -11.75
N PRO A 18 12.53 11.88 -11.36
CA PRO A 18 12.75 12.24 -9.94
C PRO A 18 11.46 12.53 -9.13
N TRP A 19 10.29 12.38 -9.75
CA TRP A 19 8.96 12.60 -9.15
C TRP A 19 8.00 11.42 -9.33
N GLY A 20 8.39 10.42 -10.11
CA GLY A 20 7.52 9.34 -10.55
C GLY A 20 7.63 8.15 -9.63
N TRP A 21 7.21 8.27 -8.37
CA TRP A 21 7.02 7.05 -7.58
C TRP A 21 5.79 6.31 -8.12
N HIS A 22 6.02 5.12 -8.67
CA HIS A 22 4.97 4.24 -9.15
C HIS A 22 4.82 3.03 -8.20
N MET A 23 3.62 2.46 -8.17
CA MET A 23 3.26 1.35 -7.30
C MET A 23 2.65 0.24 -8.15
N SER A 24 3.05 -1.01 -7.94
CA SER A 24 2.35 -2.15 -8.54
C SER A 24 0.96 -2.30 -7.92
N CYS A 25 0.04 -2.95 -8.65
CA CYS A 25 -1.29 -3.20 -8.13
C CYS A 25 -1.26 -4.03 -6.84
N GLU A 26 -0.45 -5.09 -6.80
CA GLU A 26 -0.29 -5.95 -5.61
C GLU A 26 0.10 -5.13 -4.37
N ARG A 27 1.10 -4.26 -4.51
CA ARG A 27 1.56 -3.40 -3.41
C ARG A 27 0.51 -2.39 -2.98
N PHE A 28 -0.26 -1.85 -3.93
CA PHE A 28 -1.39 -0.98 -3.61
C PHE A 28 -2.47 -1.72 -2.82
N MET A 29 -2.78 -2.96 -3.22
CA MET A 29 -3.80 -3.78 -2.56
C MET A 29 -3.43 -4.07 -1.11
N GLU A 30 -2.21 -4.56 -0.85
CA GLU A 30 -1.68 -4.80 0.49
C GLU A 30 -1.74 -3.52 1.33
N ARG A 31 -1.14 -2.43 0.82
CA ARG A 31 -1.08 -1.16 1.54
C ARG A 31 -2.46 -0.56 1.82
N SER A 32 -3.40 -0.71 0.90
CA SER A 32 -4.78 -0.23 1.08
C SER A 32 -5.51 -1.02 2.17
N ALA A 33 -5.22 -2.31 2.34
CA ALA A 33 -5.77 -3.11 3.44
C ALA A 33 -5.21 -2.65 4.79
N GLU A 34 -3.88 -2.45 4.88
CA GLU A 34 -3.23 -1.90 6.07
C GLU A 34 -3.85 -0.55 6.49
N ILE A 35 -4.01 0.38 5.54
CA ILE A 35 -4.56 1.71 5.82
C ILE A 35 -6.02 1.63 6.28
N ARG A 36 -6.83 0.72 5.73
CA ARG A 36 -8.23 0.55 6.18
C ARG A 36 -8.29 0.11 7.65
N MET A 37 -7.35 -0.75 8.07
CA MET A 37 -7.28 -1.26 9.45
C MET A 37 -6.63 -0.27 10.43
N ASP A 38 -5.94 0.77 9.95
CA ASP A 38 -5.29 1.75 10.83
C ASP A 38 -6.32 2.58 11.63
N THR A 39 -6.36 2.37 12.93
CA THR A 39 -7.26 3.06 13.87
C THR A 39 -6.77 4.45 14.28
N ARG A 40 -5.52 4.81 13.94
CA ARG A 40 -4.93 6.12 14.24
C ARG A 40 -5.37 7.19 13.25
N LEU A 41 -5.83 6.78 12.07
CA LEU A 41 -6.32 7.65 11.02
C LEU A 41 -7.84 7.75 11.06
N ASP A 42 -8.37 8.97 11.01
CA ASP A 42 -9.80 9.16 10.80
C ASP A 42 -10.22 8.61 9.42
N TYR A 43 -11.53 8.38 9.27
CA TYR A 43 -12.07 7.77 8.04
C TYR A 43 -11.72 8.59 6.79
N ARG A 44 -11.82 9.92 6.85
CA ARG A 44 -11.56 10.79 5.70
C ARG A 44 -10.08 10.73 5.32
N SER A 45 -9.18 10.77 6.29
CA SER A 45 -7.74 10.65 6.06
C SER A 45 -7.38 9.29 5.45
N ARG A 46 -7.98 8.18 5.90
CA ARG A 46 -7.79 6.85 5.30
C ARG A 46 -8.19 6.83 3.83
N MET A 47 -9.40 7.29 3.53
CA MET A 47 -9.92 7.28 2.16
C MET A 47 -9.14 8.20 1.22
N ASN A 48 -8.73 9.38 1.70
CA ASN A 48 -7.89 10.30 0.94
C ASN A 48 -6.51 9.68 0.63
N LEU A 49 -5.90 9.00 1.61
CA LEU A 49 -4.61 8.36 1.42
C LEU A 49 -4.69 7.20 0.42
N ILE A 50 -5.74 6.37 0.51
CA ILE A 50 -5.99 5.29 -0.45
C ILE A 50 -6.22 5.86 -1.86
N ALA A 51 -7.01 6.93 -2.00
CA ALA A 51 -7.25 7.59 -3.29
C ALA A 51 -5.95 8.16 -3.88
N TYR A 52 -5.12 8.81 -3.06
CA TYR A 52 -3.82 9.31 -3.48
C TYR A 52 -2.91 8.18 -3.98
N LEU A 53 -2.80 7.09 -3.22
CA LEU A 53 -2.02 5.91 -3.62
C LEU A 53 -2.54 5.27 -4.91
N ARG A 54 -3.87 5.27 -5.14
CA ARG A 54 -4.48 4.76 -6.38
C ARG A 54 -3.95 5.49 -7.61
N THR A 55 -3.70 6.80 -7.53
CA THR A 55 -3.12 7.60 -8.64
C THR A 55 -1.69 7.23 -9.01
N LYS A 56 -1.04 6.38 -8.21
CA LYS A 56 0.36 5.97 -8.37
C LYS A 56 0.48 4.56 -8.93
N VAL A 57 -0.65 3.87 -9.06
CA VAL A 57 -0.71 2.57 -9.69
C VAL A 57 -0.59 2.76 -11.20
N SER A 58 0.46 2.21 -11.79
CA SER A 58 0.74 2.31 -13.23
C SER A 58 -0.17 1.41 -14.07
N GLU A 59 -0.68 0.34 -13.48
CA GLU A 59 -1.51 -0.68 -14.13
C GLU A 59 -2.96 -0.67 -13.63
N PRO A 60 -3.94 -1.07 -14.45
CA PRO A 60 -5.32 -1.23 -13.99
C PRO A 60 -5.39 -2.36 -12.96
N CYS A 61 -5.69 -2.02 -11.71
CA CYS A 61 -6.15 -3.05 -10.77
C CYS A 61 -7.58 -3.43 -11.13
N SER A 62 -7.82 -4.73 -11.36
CA SER A 62 -9.17 -5.28 -11.41
C SER A 62 -9.94 -4.85 -10.16
N GLU A 63 -11.10 -4.23 -10.34
CA GLU A 63 -11.96 -3.78 -9.23
C GLU A 63 -12.58 -4.96 -8.44
N LEU A 64 -12.29 -6.20 -8.85
CA LEU A 64 -12.80 -7.43 -8.25
C LEU A 64 -11.96 -7.88 -7.06
N TRP A 65 -11.94 -7.09 -6.00
CA TRP A 65 -11.75 -7.61 -4.64
C TRP A 65 -12.70 -6.86 -3.71
N THR A 66 -13.99 -7.19 -3.80
CA THR A 66 -14.83 -7.23 -2.60
C THR A 66 -14.09 -8.09 -1.58
N TYR A 67 -13.48 -7.44 -0.59
CA TYR A 67 -12.87 -8.11 0.56
C TYR A 67 -13.91 -9.05 1.20
N THR A 68 -13.90 -10.32 0.83
CA THR A 68 -14.43 -11.35 1.70
C THR A 68 -13.34 -11.58 2.76
N PRO A 69 -13.63 -11.43 4.05
CA PRO A 69 -12.64 -11.59 5.13
C PRO A 69 -12.08 -13.03 5.26
N ALA A 70 -12.36 -13.93 4.31
CA ALA A 70 -12.02 -15.34 4.39
C ALA A 70 -10.59 -15.68 3.94
N GLU A 71 -9.91 -14.82 3.18
CA GLU A 71 -8.60 -15.17 2.59
C GLU A 71 -7.38 -14.55 3.30
N ILE A 72 -7.58 -13.70 4.32
CA ILE A 72 -6.48 -13.07 5.08
C ILE A 72 -6.04 -13.94 6.29
N PHE A 73 -6.80 -14.97 6.66
CA PHE A 73 -6.44 -15.84 7.79
C PHE A 73 -6.53 -17.35 7.49
N PRO A 74 -5.50 -17.97 6.89
CA PRO A 74 -5.27 -19.39 7.08
C PRO A 74 -4.54 -19.69 8.41
N ALA A 75 -4.06 -18.66 9.15
CA ALA A 75 -3.12 -18.86 10.25
C ALA A 75 -3.63 -18.53 11.67
N LEU A 76 -4.90 -18.16 11.86
CA LEU A 76 -5.41 -17.77 13.20
C LEU A 76 -6.70 -18.48 13.66
N ILE A 77 -7.06 -19.60 13.01
CA ILE A 77 -8.05 -20.54 13.56
C ILE A 77 -7.35 -21.88 13.81
N LEU A 78 -6.50 -21.91 14.83
CA LEU A 78 -6.32 -23.11 15.63
C LEU A 78 -7.51 -23.15 16.59
N PRO A 79 -8.45 -24.10 16.49
CA PRO A 79 -9.38 -24.32 17.58
C PRO A 79 -8.55 -24.90 18.73
N LEU A 80 -8.30 -24.09 19.76
CA LEU A 80 -8.19 -24.60 21.11
C LEU A 80 -9.58 -25.17 21.44
N PHE A 81 -9.80 -26.46 21.17
CA PHE A 81 -10.62 -27.42 21.90
C PHE A 81 -10.60 -28.77 21.18
#